data_AF-A0A544VQ54-F1
#
_entry.id   AF-A0A544VQ54-F1
#
_cell.length_a   1.000
_cell.length_b   1.000
_cell.length_c   1.000
_cell.angle_alpha   90.00
_cell.angle_beta   90.00
_cell.angle_gamma   90.00
#
_symmetry.space_group_name_H-M   'P 1'
#
loop_
_entity.id
_entity.type
_entity.pdbx_description
1 polymer ?
#
loop_
_entity_poly.entity_id
_entity_poly.type
_entity_poly.pdbx_seq_one_letter_code
_entity_poly.pdbx_strand_id
1 'polypeptide(L)'
;IYEMTQLAARTDRVLPNGVCLLPPLKQCDKGNACLGCGHFATDTTHLDELRAQLAATEALIATRRDQYRQRAGRELGDDNIWIIERHREIDSLHAIIDRLAATADNSVAGPGTGKRLPLLQIQTRGAHQS
;
A
#
# COMPACT_ATOMS: atom_id res chain seq x y z
N ILE A 1 20.73 -10.32 -0.20
CA ILE A 1 20.12 -9.09 -0.76
C ILE A 1 19.25 -9.57 -1.91
N TYR A 2 17.94 -9.70 -1.67
CA TYR A 2 17.00 -10.16 -2.71
C TYR A 2 16.53 -8.92 -3.47
N GLU A 3 16.81 -8.85 -4.77
CA GLU A 3 16.31 -7.79 -5.65
C GLU A 3 14.79 -7.90 -5.81
N MET A 4 14.08 -6.76 -5.69
CA MET A 4 12.62 -6.66 -5.88
C MET A 4 12.18 -7.09 -7.29
N THR A 5 13.08 -7.05 -8.26
CA THR A 5 12.94 -7.63 -9.61
C THR A 5 12.60 -9.12 -9.58
N GLN A 6 13.16 -9.89 -8.63
CA GLN A 6 12.84 -11.31 -8.47
C GLN A 6 11.52 -11.57 -7.74
N LEU A 7 11.03 -10.59 -6.98
CA LEU A 7 9.75 -10.68 -6.29
C LEU A 7 8.60 -10.41 -7.27
N ALA A 8 8.75 -9.43 -8.15
CA ALA A 8 7.82 -9.13 -9.23
C ALA A 8 7.53 -10.35 -10.14
N ALA A 9 8.53 -11.20 -10.40
CA ALA A 9 8.38 -12.43 -11.18
C ALA A 9 7.49 -13.51 -10.51
N ARG A 10 7.16 -13.36 -9.23
CA ARG A 10 6.35 -14.32 -8.44
C ARG A 10 5.05 -13.74 -7.92
N THR A 11 4.76 -12.47 -8.20
CA THR A 11 3.54 -11.80 -7.74
C THR A 11 2.58 -11.61 -8.91
N ASP A 12 1.46 -12.32 -8.90
CA ASP A 12 0.45 -12.35 -9.98
C ASP A 12 -0.34 -11.02 -10.13
N ARG A 13 0.03 -9.99 -9.36
CA ARG A 13 -0.64 -8.69 -9.32
C ARG A 13 0.41 -7.60 -9.25
N VAL A 14 0.71 -7.02 -10.42
CA VAL A 14 1.50 -5.78 -10.53
C VAL A 14 0.68 -4.66 -9.92
N LEU A 15 1.23 -3.98 -8.92
CA LEU A 15 0.65 -2.74 -8.40
C LEU A 15 1.52 -1.59 -8.91
N PRO A 16 0.93 -0.42 -9.21
CA PRO A 16 1.69 0.75 -9.64
C PRO A 16 2.77 1.11 -8.61
N ASN A 17 2.40 1.15 -7.33
CA ASN A 17 3.21 1.66 -6.24
C ASN A 17 3.90 0.59 -5.38
N GLY A 18 3.99 -0.66 -5.85
CA GLY A 18 4.65 -1.73 -5.10
C GLY A 18 4.25 -3.14 -5.56
N VAL A 19 4.26 -4.09 -4.63
CA VAL A 19 4.03 -5.51 -4.92
C VAL A 19 3.10 -6.17 -3.90
N CYS A 20 2.40 -7.21 -4.34
CA CYS A 20 1.56 -8.03 -3.47
C CYS A 20 2.29 -9.32 -3.07
N LEU A 21 2.68 -9.44 -1.81
CA LEU A 21 3.34 -10.62 -1.23
C LEU A 21 2.39 -11.78 -0.92
N LEU A 22 1.14 -11.73 -1.40
CA LEU A 22 0.22 -12.85 -1.26
C LEU A 22 0.69 -14.00 -2.17
N PRO A 23 0.76 -15.25 -1.68
CA PRO A 23 1.14 -16.38 -2.50
C PRO A 23 0.20 -16.54 -3.72
N PRO A 24 0.72 -16.84 -4.94
CA PRO A 24 -0.08 -16.93 -6.17
C PRO A 24 -1.29 -17.86 -6.10
N LEU A 25 -1.19 -18.95 -5.34
CA LEU A 25 -2.27 -19.93 -5.16
C LEU A 25 -3.42 -19.42 -4.28
N LYS A 26 -3.31 -18.23 -3.69
CA LYS A 26 -4.33 -17.62 -2.83
C LYS A 26 -5.06 -16.52 -3.58
N GLN A 27 -6.38 -16.53 -3.51
CA GLN A 27 -7.21 -15.44 -4.04
C GLN A 27 -7.17 -14.25 -3.08
N CYS A 28 -7.07 -13.04 -3.63
CA CYS A 28 -7.26 -11.80 -2.86
C CYS A 28 -8.50 -11.05 -3.33
N ASP A 29 -9.31 -10.69 -2.33
CA ASP A 29 -10.56 -9.94 -2.41
C ASP A 29 -10.37 -8.44 -2.12
N LYS A 30 -9.16 -8.02 -1.72
CA LYS A 30 -8.81 -6.63 -1.36
C LYS A 30 -8.63 -5.70 -2.56
N GLY A 31 -9.30 -5.94 -3.69
CA GLY A 31 -9.10 -5.24 -4.98
C GLY A 31 -8.71 -3.77 -4.82
N ASN A 32 -7.52 -3.41 -5.31
CA ASN A 32 -6.91 -2.07 -5.28
C ASN A 32 -6.77 -1.40 -3.89
N ALA A 33 -7.14 -2.05 -2.79
CA ALA A 33 -7.01 -1.55 -1.41
C ALA A 33 -5.69 -2.00 -0.74
N CYS A 34 -4.62 -2.08 -1.53
CA CYS A 34 -3.36 -2.68 -1.09
C CYS A 34 -2.60 -1.83 -0.07
N LEU A 35 -2.76 -0.50 -0.08
CA LEU A 35 -2.04 0.41 0.83
C LEU A 35 -2.27 0.09 2.32
N GLY A 36 -3.47 -0.34 2.70
CA GLY A 36 -3.75 -0.80 4.08
C GLY A 36 -3.53 -2.30 4.32
N CYS A 37 -3.19 -3.06 3.27
CA CYS A 37 -3.15 -4.52 3.31
C CYS A 37 -1.85 -5.05 3.94
N GLY A 38 -1.97 -6.12 4.74
CA GLY A 38 -0.82 -6.79 5.35
C GLY A 38 0.07 -7.59 4.38
N HIS A 39 -0.30 -7.67 3.11
CA HIS A 39 0.49 -8.32 2.05
C HIS A 39 1.14 -7.32 1.09
N PHE A 40 0.91 -6.02 1.26
CA PHE A 40 1.55 -5.02 0.43
C PHE A 40 2.98 -4.78 0.89
N ALA A 41 3.88 -4.64 -0.07
CA ALA A 41 5.24 -4.17 0.17
C ALA A 41 5.65 -3.21 -0.94
N THR A 42 6.53 -2.29 -0.61
CA THR A 42 7.08 -1.28 -1.53
C THR A 42 8.50 -0.93 -1.10
N ASP A 43 9.19 -0.16 -1.91
CA ASP A 43 10.57 0.25 -1.68
C ASP A 43 10.79 1.69 -2.15
N THR A 44 12.01 2.19 -1.95
CA THR A 44 12.38 3.56 -2.34
C THR A 44 12.29 3.82 -3.84
N THR A 45 12.27 2.79 -4.69
CA THR A 45 12.14 2.96 -6.15
C THR A 45 10.74 3.45 -6.56
N HIS A 46 9.73 3.23 -5.70
CA HIS A 46 8.36 3.68 -5.92
C HIS A 46 8.03 5.01 -5.20
N LEU A 47 9.01 5.69 -4.60
CA LEU A 47 8.76 6.86 -3.75
C LEU A 47 8.07 8.01 -4.51
N ASP A 48 8.48 8.26 -5.75
CA ASP A 48 7.88 9.31 -6.57
C ASP A 48 6.43 8.99 -6.94
N GLU A 49 6.13 7.72 -7.20
CA GLU A 49 4.78 7.25 -7.49
C GLU A 49 3.88 7.32 -6.25
N LEU A 50 4.39 6.96 -5.08
CA LEU A 50 3.69 7.11 -3.80
C LEU A 50 3.35 8.59 -3.51
N ARG A 51 4.29 9.50 -3.76
CA ARG A 51 4.07 10.96 -3.61
C ARG A 51 3.07 11.49 -4.63
N ALA A 52 3.15 11.04 -5.87
CA ALA A 52 2.19 11.41 -6.92
C ALA A 52 0.77 10.94 -6.55
N GLN A 53 0.63 9.70 -6.03
CA GLN A 53 -0.66 9.19 -5.56
C GLN A 53 -1.21 9.98 -4.37
N LEU A 54 -0.35 10.38 -3.43
CA LEU A 54 -0.74 11.22 -2.29
C LEU A 54 -1.32 12.56 -2.77
N ALA A 55 -0.58 13.28 -3.61
CA ALA A 55 -1.01 14.56 -4.16
C ALA A 55 -2.30 14.42 -4.99
N ALA A 56 -2.42 13.36 -5.79
CA ALA A 56 -3.63 13.08 -6.56
C ALA A 56 -4.85 12.82 -5.66
N THR A 57 -4.65 12.09 -4.56
CA THR A 57 -5.72 11.79 -3.59
C THR A 57 -6.20 13.05 -2.87
N GLU A 58 -5.28 13.92 -2.45
CA GLU A 58 -5.61 15.21 -1.84
C GLU A 58 -6.40 16.11 -2.81
N ALA A 59 -5.95 16.22 -4.06
CA ALA A 59 -6.63 16.99 -5.10
C ALA A 59 -8.03 16.43 -5.40
N LEU A 60 -8.20 15.10 -5.38
CA LEU A 60 -9.47 14.44 -5.58
C LEU A 60 -10.48 14.79 -4.47
N ILE A 61 -10.05 14.80 -3.20
CA ILE A 61 -10.90 15.21 -2.07
C ILE A 61 -11.33 16.68 -2.25
N ALA A 62 -10.38 17.57 -2.54
CA ALA A 62 -10.65 19.00 -2.72
C ALA A 62 -11.67 19.24 -3.85
N THR A 63 -11.43 18.62 -5.01
CA THR A 63 -12.32 18.70 -6.17
C THR A 63 -13.71 18.18 -5.83
N ARG A 64 -13.81 17.05 -5.12
CA ARG A 64 -15.09 16.44 -4.78
C ARG A 64 -15.90 17.30 -3.80
N ARG A 65 -15.23 17.91 -2.82
CA ARG A 65 -15.86 18.85 -1.88
C ARG A 65 -16.43 20.07 -2.61
N ASP A 66 -15.65 20.65 -3.51
CA ASP A 66 -16.08 21.80 -4.31
C ASP A 66 -17.28 21.46 -5.21
N GLN A 67 -17.21 20.35 -5.95
CA GLN A 67 -18.34 19.86 -6.77
C GLN A 67 -19.60 19.62 -5.93
N TYR A 68 -19.45 19.03 -4.74
CA TYR A 68 -20.59 18.80 -3.85
C TYR A 68 -21.19 20.11 -3.34
N ARG A 69 -20.34 21.07 -2.93
CA ARG A 69 -20.76 22.40 -2.51
C ARG A 69 -21.54 23.12 -3.60
N GLN A 70 -21.01 23.14 -4.82
CA GLN A 70 -21.67 23.76 -5.98
C GLN A 70 -23.03 23.14 -6.28
N ARG A 71 -23.15 21.81 -6.14
CA ARG A 71 -24.39 21.09 -6.44
C ARG A 71 -25.43 21.14 -5.31
N ALA A 72 -25.00 21.03 -4.06
CA ALA A 72 -25.87 20.81 -2.90
C ALA A 72 -26.00 22.04 -1.98
N GLY A 73 -25.18 23.08 -2.19
CA GLY A 73 -25.17 24.29 -1.38
C GLY A 73 -24.62 24.13 0.04
N ARG A 74 -24.00 22.98 0.35
CA ARG A 74 -23.41 22.67 1.66
C ARG A 74 -22.11 21.90 1.53
N GLU A 75 -21.29 21.93 2.58
CA GLU A 75 -20.03 21.18 2.63
C GLU A 75 -20.26 19.65 2.63
N LEU A 76 -19.31 18.93 2.04
CA LEU A 76 -19.21 17.48 2.21
C LEU A 76 -18.38 17.20 3.46
N GLY A 77 -19.04 16.73 4.51
CA GLY A 77 -18.43 16.46 5.82
C GLY A 77 -17.48 15.26 5.81
N ASP A 78 -16.65 15.21 6.85
CA ASP A 78 -15.66 14.15 7.09
C ASP A 78 -16.29 12.84 7.58
N ASP A 79 -17.57 12.87 7.95
CA ASP A 79 -18.39 11.70 8.27
C ASP A 79 -18.84 10.93 7.02
N ASN A 80 -18.65 11.52 5.83
CA ASN A 80 -18.96 10.84 4.58
C ASN A 80 -18.02 9.65 4.36
N ILE A 81 -18.58 8.45 4.14
CA ILE A 81 -17.79 7.22 3.97
C ILE A 81 -16.71 7.32 2.90
N TRP A 82 -16.97 8.02 1.79
CA TRP A 82 -15.96 8.20 0.75
C TRP A 82 -14.80 9.08 1.22
N ILE A 83 -15.08 10.15 1.98
CA ILE A 83 -14.05 11.00 2.59
C ILE A 83 -13.25 10.20 3.62
N ILE A 84 -13.92 9.41 4.47
CA ILE A 84 -13.26 8.55 5.46
C ILE A 84 -12.25 7.61 4.80
N GLU A 85 -12.65 6.89 3.74
CA GLU A 85 -11.74 5.96 3.07
C GLU A 85 -10.58 6.67 2.36
N ARG A 86 -10.81 7.88 1.80
CA ARG A 86 -9.74 8.67 1.18
C ARG A 86 -8.74 9.23 2.21
N HIS A 87 -9.20 9.63 3.39
CA HIS A 87 -8.29 9.99 4.48
C HIS A 87 -7.47 8.80 4.97
N ARG A 88 -8.07 7.60 5.11
CA ARG A 88 -7.32 6.38 5.45
C ARG A 88 -6.25 6.03 4.41
N GLU A 89 -6.52 6.30 3.15
CA GLU A 89 -5.55 6.15 2.06
C GLU A 89 -4.38 7.12 2.22
N ILE A 90 -4.66 8.40 2.47
CA ILE A 90 -3.64 9.43 2.76
C ILE A 90 -2.79 9.03 3.98
N ASP A 91 -3.42 8.61 5.07
CA ASP A 91 -2.72 8.18 6.28
C ASP A 91 -1.79 6.98 6.00
N SER A 92 -2.23 6.06 5.16
CA SER A 92 -1.42 4.90 4.75
C SER A 92 -0.23 5.34 3.91
N LEU A 93 -0.41 6.29 2.98
CA LEU A 93 0.65 6.84 2.15
C LEU A 93 1.70 7.59 2.98
N HIS A 94 1.27 8.46 3.90
CA HIS A 94 2.19 9.12 4.82
C HIS A 94 3.00 8.12 5.63
N ALA A 95 2.35 7.13 6.25
CA ALA A 95 3.05 6.12 7.05
C ALA A 95 4.07 5.30 6.24
N ILE A 96 3.81 5.04 4.95
CA ILE A 96 4.74 4.34 4.06
C ILE A 96 5.92 5.25 3.70
N ILE A 97 5.64 6.48 3.25
CA ILE A 97 6.65 7.46 2.83
C ILE A 97 7.59 7.78 3.99
N ASP A 98 7.06 7.99 5.20
CA ASP A 98 7.87 8.29 6.39
C ASP A 98 8.79 7.13 6.76
N ARG A 99 8.31 5.88 6.66
CA ARG A 99 9.14 4.69 6.93
C ARG A 99 10.24 4.52 5.89
N LEU A 100 9.95 4.77 4.62
CA LEU A 100 10.95 4.73 3.54
C LEU A 100 12.01 5.83 3.72
N ALA A 101 11.61 7.00 4.24
CA ALA A 101 12.55 8.09 4.52
C ALA A 101 13.43 7.83 5.75
N ALA A 102 12.93 7.08 6.74
CA ALA A 102 13.60 6.87 8.03
C ALA A 102 14.53 5.65 8.08
N THR A 103 14.34 4.66 7.19
CA THR A 103 15.04 3.36 7.28
C THR A 103 16.19 3.30 6.27
N ALA A 104 17.36 2.79 6.68
CA ALA A 104 18.46 2.45 5.76
C ALA A 104 18.18 1.19 4.90
N ASP A 105 17.10 0.47 5.24
CA ASP A 105 16.59 -0.68 4.51
C ASP A 105 15.63 -0.18 3.42
N ASN A 106 15.89 -0.57 2.17
CA ASN A 106 15.23 0.04 1.02
C ASN A 106 13.77 -0.38 0.85
N SER A 107 13.26 -1.33 1.64
CA SER A 107 11.91 -1.90 1.49
C SER A 107 11.09 -1.83 2.76
N VAL A 108 9.79 -1.55 2.62
CA VAL A 108 8.82 -1.51 3.71
C VAL A 108 7.57 -2.31 3.36
N ALA A 109 7.04 -3.01 4.36
CA ALA A 109 5.71 -3.61 4.26
C ALA A 109 4.63 -2.57 4.61
N GLY A 110 3.44 -2.73 4.03
CA GLY A 110 2.30 -1.84 4.22
C GLY A 110 1.93 -1.67 5.71
N PRO A 111 1.31 -0.54 6.10
CA PRO A 111 1.01 -0.17 7.48
C PRO A 111 0.23 -1.24 8.28
N GLY A 112 -0.58 -2.06 7.61
CA GLY A 112 -1.28 -3.20 8.21
C GLY A 112 -0.38 -4.32 8.77
N THR A 113 0.94 -4.24 8.57
CA THR A 113 1.94 -5.16 9.11
C THR A 113 2.68 -4.65 10.35
N GLY A 114 2.49 -3.40 10.78
CA GLY A 114 3.30 -2.78 11.84
C GLY A 114 3.28 -3.49 13.21
N LYS A 115 2.33 -4.41 13.43
CA LYS A 115 2.24 -5.28 14.64
C LYS A 115 2.55 -6.75 14.37
N ARG A 116 2.84 -7.14 13.13
CA ARG A 116 3.23 -8.51 12.80
C ARG A 116 4.74 -8.60 12.92
N LEU A 117 5.21 -9.34 13.93
CA LEU A 117 6.59 -9.82 13.95
C LEU A 117 6.90 -10.43 12.59
N PRO A 118 8.08 -10.17 12.00
CA PRO A 118 8.46 -10.81 10.74
C PRO A 118 8.29 -12.32 10.94
N LEU A 119 7.46 -12.94 10.11
CA LEU A 119 7.39 -14.40 10.07
C LEU A 119 8.77 -14.85 9.63
N LEU A 120 9.57 -15.31 10.60
CA LEU A 120 10.82 -16.00 10.34
C LEU A 120 10.58 -16.97 9.19
N GLN A 121 11.41 -16.89 8.15
CA GLN A 121 11.37 -17.82 7.03
C GLN A 121 11.26 -19.24 7.60
N ILE A 122 10.18 -19.95 7.26
CA ILE A 122 10.10 -21.38 7.50
C ILE A 122 11.25 -21.96 6.69
N GLN A 123 12.37 -22.28 7.35
CA GLN A 123 13.42 -23.07 6.75
C GLN A 123 12.85 -24.47 6.52
N THR A 124 12.29 -24.70 5.33
CA THR A 124 12.09 -26.06 4.85
C THR A 124 13.48 -26.67 4.70
N ARG A 125 13.95 -27.39 5.73
CA ARG A 125 15.08 -28.31 5.60
C ARG A 125 14.74 -29.26 4.45
N GLY A 126 15.52 -29.19 3.38
CA GLY A 126 15.31 -29.98 2.18
C GLY A 126 15.22 -31.47 2.50
N ALA A 127 14.15 -32.11 2.03
CA ALA A 127 13.99 -33.55 2.02
C ALA A 127 14.81 -34.15 0.86
N HIS A 128 16.14 -34.05 0.93
CA HIS A 128 17.06 -34.79 0.06
C HIS A 128 18.26 -35.28 0.87
N GLN A 129 18.00 -36.26 1.75
CA GLN A 129 18.98 -37.24 2.17
C GLN A 129 18.26 -38.59 2.26
N SER A 130 18.35 -39.37 1.18
CA SER A 130 18.25 -40.84 1.13
C SER A 130 18.72 -41.26 -0.26
#